data_AF-S2WIP8-F1
#
_entry.id   AF-S2WIP8-F1
#
_cell.length_a   1.000
_cell.length_b   1.000
_cell.length_c   1.000
_cell.angle_alpha   90.00
_cell.angle_beta   90.00
_cell.angle_gamma   90.00
#
_symmetry.space_group_name_H-M   'P 1'
#
loop_
_entity.id
_entity.type
_entity.pdbx_description
1 polymer ?
#
loop_
_entity_poly.entity_id
_entity_poly.type
_entity_poly.pdbx_seq_one_letter_code
_entity_poly.pdbx_strand_id
1 'polypeptide(L)'
;MIDYTAAAPRAKGLPKPAPKAQPGQKIAVVSPSFAAPGYGPEVHEQAMHRLVELTGMEVKEYPTTRVIGSSPQDRARDLNEAFADPEIGAVMATIGGSDQITVIPHVDQSLIAGKPKPFIGYSDNTHLHNLLWNLGVSSFYGGSTQVHIGAGPAIDDVHAASLLAAVRDGGELELTNPPLSEDYGFDWKEERSLTETGVRRPAEPWTWSGPTKTVAAQTWGGCVQVIQEIIWAGRFTNFDLLDGKILILEGSEDIIEPIAYADFMRALGERGLLSKIAGLVVSRFPATSFTFNPSEEDQAAYRRSIRDISHGVMEKYGPQAVVCVGPPFGHTRPQWIVPYGGKMRLDRASEKLFASYD
;
A
#
# COMPACT_ATOMS: atom_id res chain seq x y z
N MET A 1 -13.13 17.30 23.04
CA MET A 1 -13.62 17.70 21.70
C MET A 1 -12.44 17.60 20.75
N ILE A 2 -12.54 16.79 19.71
CA ILE A 2 -11.55 16.80 18.62
C ILE A 2 -11.72 18.13 17.91
N ASP A 3 -10.64 18.89 17.77
CA ASP A 3 -10.66 20.10 16.96
C ASP A 3 -10.65 19.70 15.48
N TYR A 4 -11.83 19.63 14.88
CA TYR A 4 -12.00 19.38 13.44
C TYR A 4 -11.45 20.52 12.56
N THR A 5 -11.00 21.63 13.15
CA THR A 5 -10.32 22.73 12.45
C THR A 5 -8.79 22.66 12.52
N ALA A 6 -8.23 21.70 13.26
CA ALA A 6 -6.80 21.48 13.27
C ALA A 6 -6.34 21.03 11.88
N ALA A 7 -5.75 21.98 11.14
CA ALA A 7 -5.16 21.71 9.84
C ALA A 7 -4.20 20.52 9.92
N ALA A 8 -4.14 19.72 8.86
CA ALA A 8 -3.16 18.64 8.75
C ALA A 8 -1.77 19.16 9.16
N PRO A 9 -0.98 18.37 9.91
CA PRO A 9 0.39 18.77 10.25
C PRO A 9 1.10 19.14 8.96
N ARG A 10 1.55 20.40 8.83
CA ARG A 10 2.32 20.83 7.67
C ARG A 10 3.54 19.92 7.55
N ALA A 11 3.82 19.43 6.34
CA ALA A 11 4.93 18.53 6.11
C ALA A 11 6.22 19.14 6.68
N LYS A 12 6.91 18.42 7.57
CA LYS A 12 8.13 18.91 8.23
C LYS A 12 9.38 18.81 7.35
N GLY A 13 9.23 18.31 6.12
CA GLY A 13 10.30 18.08 5.15
C GLY A 13 9.99 16.86 4.28
N LEU A 14 10.92 16.48 3.40
CA LEU A 14 10.82 15.25 2.63
C LEU A 14 10.93 14.02 3.57
N PRO A 15 10.20 12.92 3.29
CA PRO A 15 10.31 11.70 4.07
C PRO A 15 11.74 11.18 4.14
N LYS A 16 12.13 10.67 5.30
CA LYS A 16 13.40 9.97 5.51
C LYS A 16 13.14 8.49 5.82
N PRO A 17 14.05 7.59 5.40
CA PRO A 17 14.03 6.19 5.81
C PRO A 17 13.86 6.01 7.32
N ALA A 18 12.94 5.13 7.70
CA ALA A 18 12.88 4.60 9.05
C ALA A 18 14.01 3.57 9.24
N PRO A 19 14.67 3.51 10.42
CA PRO A 19 15.65 2.47 10.71
C PRO A 19 15.07 1.07 10.54
N LYS A 20 15.83 0.15 9.96
CA LYS A 20 15.43 -1.26 9.85
C LYS A 20 15.39 -1.94 11.20
N ALA A 21 14.57 -2.99 11.29
CA ALA A 21 14.51 -3.84 12.46
C ALA A 21 15.87 -4.49 12.74
N GLN A 22 16.28 -4.46 14.00
CA GLN A 22 17.53 -5.05 14.47
C GLN A 22 17.29 -6.47 15.03
N PRO A 23 18.32 -7.33 15.05
CA PRO A 23 18.22 -8.65 15.68
C PRO A 23 17.70 -8.57 17.11
N GLY A 24 16.76 -9.45 17.46
CA GLY A 24 16.12 -9.50 18.78
C GLY A 24 14.92 -8.56 18.94
N GLN A 25 14.68 -7.65 18.00
CA GLN A 25 13.42 -6.90 17.96
C GLN A 25 12.27 -7.76 17.41
N LYS A 26 11.04 -7.31 17.68
CA LYS A 26 9.79 -7.97 17.30
C LYS A 26 9.08 -7.20 16.20
N ILE A 27 8.15 -7.88 15.52
CA ILE A 27 7.20 -7.24 14.61
C ILE A 27 5.89 -7.02 15.37
N ALA A 28 5.43 -5.76 15.44
CA ALA A 28 4.11 -5.45 15.94
C ALA A 28 3.06 -5.76 14.88
N VAL A 29 2.02 -6.51 15.23
CA VAL A 29 0.87 -6.78 14.36
C VAL A 29 -0.37 -6.10 14.92
N VAL A 30 -0.92 -5.17 14.14
CA VAL A 30 -1.98 -4.23 14.57
C VAL A 30 -3.14 -4.21 13.57
N SER A 31 -4.34 -3.91 14.06
CA SER A 31 -5.56 -3.77 13.24
C SER A 31 -6.07 -2.32 13.22
N PRO A 32 -5.38 -1.40 12.51
CA PRO A 32 -5.72 0.02 12.52
C PRO A 32 -6.95 0.35 11.66
N SER A 33 -7.53 -0.64 10.98
CA SER A 33 -8.80 -0.53 10.24
C SER A 33 -9.69 -1.73 10.63
N PHE A 34 -9.95 -2.69 9.73
CA PHE A 34 -10.70 -3.90 10.07
C PHE A 34 -9.84 -4.91 10.85
N ALA A 35 -10.36 -5.43 11.96
CA ALA A 35 -9.73 -6.49 12.74
C ALA A 35 -10.02 -7.88 12.15
N ALA A 36 -9.52 -8.13 10.93
CA ALA A 36 -9.67 -9.41 10.25
C ALA A 36 -9.24 -10.66 11.05
N PRO A 37 -8.25 -10.59 11.97
CA PRO A 37 -7.93 -11.72 12.83
C PRO A 37 -9.09 -12.22 13.70
N GLY A 38 -10.03 -11.34 14.05
CA GLY A 38 -11.26 -11.74 14.77
C GLY A 38 -12.29 -12.42 13.87
N TYR A 39 -12.20 -12.26 12.55
CA TYR A 39 -13.11 -12.84 11.56
C TYR A 39 -12.62 -14.20 11.06
N GLY A 40 -11.32 -14.31 10.76
CA GLY A 40 -10.64 -15.52 10.32
C GLY A 40 -9.43 -15.84 11.19
N PRO A 41 -9.63 -16.34 12.42
CA PRO A 41 -8.55 -16.54 13.38
C PRO A 41 -7.55 -17.61 12.95
N GLU A 42 -7.96 -18.66 12.24
CA GLU A 42 -7.07 -19.73 11.78
C GLU A 42 -6.08 -19.22 10.73
N VAL A 43 -6.55 -18.38 9.81
CA VAL A 43 -5.69 -17.70 8.82
C VAL A 43 -4.70 -16.77 9.52
N HIS A 44 -5.11 -16.11 10.61
CA HIS A 44 -4.23 -15.26 11.40
C HIS A 44 -3.17 -16.06 12.16
N GLU A 45 -3.51 -17.18 12.80
CA GLU A 45 -2.51 -18.05 13.45
C GLU A 45 -1.46 -18.53 12.44
N GLN A 46 -1.91 -18.96 11.26
CA GLN A 46 -1.02 -19.32 10.16
C GLN A 46 -0.12 -18.15 9.75
N ALA A 47 -0.67 -16.93 9.71
CA ALA A 47 0.11 -15.73 9.42
C ALA A 47 1.19 -15.46 10.47
N MET A 48 0.88 -15.63 11.76
CA MET A 48 1.84 -15.39 12.84
C MET A 48 3.01 -16.36 12.76
N HIS A 49 2.71 -17.65 12.55
CA HIS A 49 3.73 -18.69 12.39
C HIS A 49 4.64 -18.42 11.19
N ARG A 50 4.04 -18.14 10.03
CA ARG A 50 4.76 -17.84 8.80
C ARG A 50 5.58 -16.57 8.87
N LEU A 51 5.09 -15.54 9.56
CA LEU A 51 5.83 -14.29 9.76
C LEU A 51 7.09 -14.52 10.60
N VAL A 52 7.00 -15.32 11.66
CA VAL A 52 8.15 -15.72 12.48
C VAL A 52 9.14 -16.56 11.65
N GLU A 53 8.65 -17.56 10.91
CA GLU A 53 9.49 -18.43 10.07
C GLU A 53 10.25 -17.65 9.00
N LEU A 54 9.56 -16.75 8.29
CA LEU A 54 10.14 -15.95 7.22
C LEU A 54 11.19 -14.95 7.75
N THR A 55 10.86 -14.25 8.84
CA THR A 55 11.66 -13.11 9.31
C THR A 55 12.69 -13.48 10.39
N GLY A 56 12.47 -14.58 11.08
CA GLY A 56 13.21 -14.95 12.29
C GLY A 56 12.90 -14.06 13.50
N MET A 57 11.84 -13.24 13.44
CA MET A 57 11.47 -12.28 14.49
C MET A 57 10.20 -12.73 15.20
N GLU A 58 10.16 -12.56 16.52
CA GLU A 58 8.91 -12.76 17.28
C GLU A 58 7.86 -11.71 16.88
N VAL A 59 6.59 -12.07 17.05
CA VAL A 59 5.46 -11.20 16.79
C VAL A 59 4.81 -10.76 18.09
N LYS A 60 4.44 -9.48 18.19
CA LYS A 60 3.68 -8.91 19.29
C LYS A 60 2.35 -8.37 18.79
N GLU A 61 1.27 -8.92 19.32
CA GLU A 61 -0.08 -8.41 19.10
C GLU A 61 -0.46 -7.38 20.16
N TYR A 62 -1.52 -6.62 19.87
CA TYR A 62 -2.04 -5.55 20.71
C TYR A 62 -3.51 -5.79 21.04
N PRO A 63 -4.07 -5.13 22.08
CA PRO A 63 -5.41 -5.42 22.59
C PRO A 63 -6.53 -5.43 21.54
N THR A 64 -6.45 -4.60 20.50
CA THR A 64 -7.45 -4.51 19.43
C THR A 64 -7.18 -5.39 18.22
N THR A 65 -6.00 -6.03 18.13
CA THR A 65 -5.58 -6.81 16.95
C THR A 65 -6.65 -7.81 16.50
N ARG A 66 -7.32 -8.47 17.45
CA ARG A 66 -8.34 -9.50 17.20
C ARG A 66 -9.77 -9.04 17.47
N VAL A 67 -9.99 -7.79 17.87
CA VAL A 67 -11.28 -7.33 18.37
C VAL A 67 -12.00 -6.51 17.29
N ILE A 68 -13.00 -7.12 16.66
CA ILE A 68 -13.85 -6.44 15.67
C ILE A 68 -14.66 -5.33 16.37
N GLY A 69 -14.68 -4.15 15.77
CA GLY A 69 -15.46 -3.02 16.27
C GLY A 69 -14.82 -2.24 17.42
N SER A 70 -13.53 -2.43 17.69
CA SER A 70 -12.79 -1.55 18.61
C SER A 70 -12.89 -0.09 18.20
N SER A 71 -12.98 0.80 19.20
CA SER A 71 -13.12 2.23 18.95
C SER A 71 -11.90 2.79 18.19
N PRO A 72 -12.05 3.90 17.45
CA PRO A 72 -10.91 4.54 16.81
C PRO A 72 -9.80 4.94 17.79
N GLN A 73 -10.15 5.30 19.02
CA GLN A 73 -9.19 5.66 20.07
C GLN A 73 -8.40 4.44 20.55
N ASP A 74 -9.06 3.29 20.71
CA ASP A 74 -8.37 2.05 21.11
C ASP A 74 -7.42 1.57 20.02
N ARG A 75 -7.84 1.60 18.75
CA ARG A 75 -6.97 1.26 17.61
C ARG A 75 -5.78 2.22 17.49
N ALA A 76 -5.99 3.51 17.75
CA ALA A 76 -4.91 4.50 17.78
C ALA A 76 -3.96 4.30 18.97
N ARG A 77 -4.47 3.88 20.14
CA ARG A 77 -3.63 3.52 21.30
C ARG A 77 -2.67 2.40 20.92
N ASP A 78 -3.14 1.34 20.27
CA ASP A 78 -2.30 0.21 19.85
C ASP A 78 -1.20 0.66 18.88
N LEU A 79 -1.50 1.56 17.93
CA LEU A 79 -0.49 2.19 17.08
C LEU A 79 0.54 2.98 17.91
N ASN A 80 0.09 3.85 18.81
CA ASN A 80 0.97 4.67 19.65
C ASN A 80 1.89 3.79 20.49
N GLU A 81 1.36 2.74 21.11
CA GLU A 81 2.15 1.78 21.90
C GLU A 81 3.15 1.01 21.04
N ALA A 82 2.76 0.57 19.84
CA ALA A 82 3.66 -0.11 18.90
C ALA A 82 4.84 0.78 18.46
N PHE A 83 4.60 2.05 18.15
CA PHE A 83 5.68 2.99 17.83
C PHE A 83 6.49 3.37 19.07
N ALA A 84 5.89 3.45 20.26
CA ALA A 84 6.59 3.78 21.50
C ALA A 84 7.58 2.70 21.97
N ASP A 85 7.27 1.44 21.71
CA ASP A 85 7.96 0.28 22.30
C ASP A 85 9.34 0.01 21.65
N PRO A 86 10.46 0.15 22.38
CA PRO A 86 11.80 -0.08 21.83
C PRO A 86 12.06 -1.54 21.40
N GLU A 87 11.28 -2.51 21.89
CA GLU A 87 11.38 -3.91 21.43
C GLU A 87 10.81 -4.11 20.02
N ILE A 88 9.96 -3.20 19.54
CA ILE A 88 9.38 -3.29 18.20
C ILE A 88 10.31 -2.67 17.16
N GLY A 89 10.70 -3.49 16.18
CA GLY A 89 11.53 -3.10 15.05
C GLY A 89 10.74 -2.74 13.79
N ALA A 90 9.50 -3.24 13.64
CA ALA A 90 8.61 -2.93 12.52
C ALA A 90 7.14 -3.07 12.94
N VAL A 91 6.23 -2.37 12.24
CA VAL A 91 4.78 -2.43 12.47
C VAL A 91 4.10 -2.89 11.19
N MET A 92 3.28 -3.94 11.27
CA MET A 92 2.55 -4.50 10.14
C MET A 92 1.05 -4.51 10.42
N ALA A 93 0.28 -3.96 9.47
CA ALA A 93 -1.18 -4.00 9.54
C ALA A 93 -1.69 -5.41 9.23
N THR A 94 -2.75 -5.82 9.93
CA THR A 94 -3.42 -7.09 9.68
C THR A 94 -4.14 -7.07 8.33
N ILE A 95 -4.82 -5.97 8.02
CA ILE A 95 -5.46 -5.66 6.73
C ILE A 95 -5.83 -4.16 6.63
N GLY A 96 -6.43 -3.74 5.51
CA GLY A 96 -7.16 -2.47 5.36
C GLY A 96 -8.59 -2.51 5.91
N GLY A 97 -9.51 -1.75 5.32
CA GLY A 97 -10.90 -1.61 5.73
C GLY A 97 -11.47 -0.31 5.17
N SER A 98 -12.26 0.45 5.94
CA SER A 98 -12.96 1.62 5.39
C SER A 98 -13.15 2.79 6.37
N ASP A 99 -12.49 2.77 7.53
CA ASP A 99 -12.72 3.78 8.57
C ASP A 99 -11.45 4.25 9.29
N GLN A 100 -10.25 3.91 8.80
CA GLN A 100 -8.99 4.38 9.41
C GLN A 100 -8.90 5.91 9.45
N ILE A 101 -9.62 6.61 8.57
CA ILE A 101 -9.79 8.06 8.63
C ILE A 101 -10.26 8.54 10.02
N THR A 102 -11.01 7.75 10.78
CA THR A 102 -11.47 8.07 12.14
C THR A 102 -10.40 7.82 13.20
N VAL A 103 -9.42 6.96 12.93
CA VAL A 103 -8.31 6.58 13.82
C VAL A 103 -7.21 7.64 13.80
N ILE A 104 -6.87 8.16 12.62
CA ILE A 104 -5.76 9.12 12.43
C ILE A 104 -5.75 10.32 13.39
N PRO A 105 -6.89 10.97 13.73
CA PRO A 105 -6.91 12.09 14.69
C PRO A 105 -6.46 11.73 16.11
N HIS A 106 -6.42 10.45 16.46
CA HIS A 106 -6.07 9.94 17.79
C HIS A 106 -4.62 9.44 17.88
N VAL A 107 -3.90 9.42 16.75
CA VAL A 107 -2.50 9.01 16.69
C VAL A 107 -1.60 10.14 17.23
N ASP A 108 -0.68 9.81 18.14
CA ASP A 108 0.32 10.75 18.66
C ASP A 108 1.42 10.96 17.61
N GLN A 109 1.23 12.01 16.82
CA GLN A 109 2.11 12.36 15.73
C GLN A 109 3.53 12.71 16.18
N SER A 110 3.65 13.33 17.35
CA SER A 110 4.94 13.71 17.97
C SER A 110 5.73 12.46 18.35
N LEU A 111 5.06 11.49 18.96
CA LEU A 111 5.63 10.20 19.34
C LEU A 111 6.12 9.42 18.12
N ILE A 112 5.27 9.26 17.10
CA ILE A 112 5.61 8.53 15.88
C ILE A 112 6.77 9.20 15.13
N ALA A 113 6.74 10.53 14.97
CA ALA A 113 7.83 11.26 14.32
C ALA A 113 9.16 11.14 15.09
N GLY A 114 9.12 11.02 16.42
CA GLY A 114 10.30 10.83 17.26
C GLY A 114 10.82 9.39 17.33
N LYS A 115 10.02 8.41 16.91
CA LYS A 115 10.34 6.98 16.94
C LYS A 115 9.96 6.30 15.62
N PRO A 116 10.54 6.73 14.49
CA PRO A 116 10.20 6.16 13.19
C PRO A 116 10.55 4.68 13.14
N LYS A 117 9.66 3.88 12.55
CA LYS A 117 9.83 2.44 12.30
C LYS A 117 9.22 2.10 10.94
N PRO A 118 9.69 1.04 10.26
CA PRO A 118 9.04 0.52 9.06
C PRO A 118 7.58 0.21 9.38
N PHE A 119 6.68 0.82 8.62
CA PHE A 119 5.26 0.48 8.62
C PHE A 119 4.90 -0.20 7.30
N ILE A 120 4.23 -1.35 7.39
CA ILE A 120 3.82 -2.19 6.27
C ILE A 120 2.30 -2.31 6.28
N GLY A 121 1.66 -1.92 5.18
CA GLY A 121 0.21 -1.95 5.00
C GLY A 121 -0.20 -1.47 3.61
N TYR A 122 -1.46 -1.66 3.23
CA TYR A 122 -2.01 -1.11 1.98
C TYR A 122 -3.51 -0.83 2.14
N SER A 123 -4.16 -0.37 1.06
CA SER A 123 -5.59 -0.06 1.04
C SER A 123 -5.92 1.13 1.95
N ASP A 124 -6.87 0.98 2.87
CA ASP A 124 -7.23 1.98 3.89
C ASP A 124 -6.02 2.46 4.73
N ASN A 125 -4.97 1.65 4.83
CA ASN A 125 -3.71 2.06 5.45
C ASN A 125 -3.00 3.22 4.73
N THR A 126 -3.48 3.62 3.54
CA THR A 126 -3.05 4.86 2.86
C THR A 126 -3.19 6.07 3.77
N HIS A 127 -4.18 6.10 4.67
CA HIS A 127 -4.33 7.16 5.68
C HIS A 127 -3.09 7.27 6.59
N LEU A 128 -2.62 6.15 7.14
CA LEU A 128 -1.43 6.11 7.99
C LEU A 128 -0.14 6.34 7.19
N HIS A 129 -0.03 5.80 5.97
CA HIS A 129 1.10 6.11 5.07
C HIS A 129 1.21 7.62 4.79
N ASN A 130 0.09 8.27 4.50
CA ASN A 130 0.04 9.71 4.27
C ASN A 130 0.37 10.52 5.54
N LEU A 131 -0.09 10.07 6.73
CA LEU A 131 0.30 10.68 7.99
C LEU A 131 1.83 10.59 8.21
N LEU A 132 2.41 9.41 8.07
CA LEU A 132 3.85 9.19 8.22
C LEU A 132 4.66 10.06 7.25
N TRP A 133 4.21 10.12 5.99
CA TRP A 133 4.83 10.96 4.97
C TRP A 133 4.81 12.45 5.35
N ASN A 134 3.68 12.97 5.85
CA ASN A 134 3.59 14.35 6.36
C ASN A 134 4.49 14.59 7.58
N LEU A 135 4.73 13.56 8.40
CA LEU A 135 5.66 13.62 9.52
C LEU A 135 7.14 13.49 9.10
N GLY A 136 7.42 13.31 7.81
CA GLY A 136 8.77 13.14 7.29
C GLY A 136 9.34 11.74 7.48
N VAL A 137 8.48 10.72 7.60
CA VAL A 137 8.85 9.31 7.79
C VAL A 137 8.37 8.51 6.58
N SER A 138 9.29 7.79 5.93
CA SER A 138 8.90 6.85 4.87
C SER A 138 8.36 5.55 5.46
N SER A 139 7.55 4.85 4.68
CA SER A 139 6.95 3.55 5.02
C SER A 139 6.93 2.65 3.78
N PHE A 140 6.26 1.50 3.85
CA PHE A 140 6.22 0.51 2.79
C PHE A 140 4.77 0.14 2.47
N TYR A 141 4.34 0.44 1.24
CA TYR A 141 3.00 0.24 0.74
C TYR A 141 2.85 -1.17 0.13
N GLY A 142 1.99 -1.98 0.71
CA GLY A 142 1.82 -3.41 0.44
C GLY A 142 1.82 -4.20 1.74
N GLY A 143 1.38 -5.45 1.69
CA GLY A 143 1.45 -6.38 2.81
C GLY A 143 0.27 -6.30 3.77
N SER A 144 -0.18 -7.48 4.16
CA SER A 144 -1.22 -7.72 5.17
C SER A 144 -0.99 -9.12 5.71
N THR A 145 -1.02 -9.27 7.04
CA THR A 145 -0.87 -10.61 7.64
C THR A 145 -2.01 -11.52 7.20
N GLN A 146 -3.24 -11.00 7.10
CA GLN A 146 -4.40 -11.80 6.74
C GLN A 146 -4.38 -12.30 5.29
N VAL A 147 -3.97 -11.45 4.34
CA VAL A 147 -4.07 -11.75 2.90
C VAL A 147 -2.81 -12.39 2.34
N HIS A 148 -1.65 -11.81 2.62
CA HIS A 148 -0.41 -12.14 1.91
C HIS A 148 0.49 -13.11 2.66
N ILE A 149 0.32 -13.20 3.99
CA ILE A 149 1.11 -14.09 4.85
C ILE A 149 0.27 -15.31 5.25
N GLY A 150 -0.94 -15.07 5.75
CA GLY A 150 -1.86 -16.07 6.26
C GLY A 150 -2.53 -16.90 5.17
N ALA A 151 -3.28 -16.28 4.26
CA ALA A 151 -4.14 -17.01 3.35
C ALA A 151 -3.37 -17.80 2.26
N GLY A 152 -3.86 -19.00 1.97
CA GLY A 152 -3.38 -19.88 0.90
C GLY A 152 -2.17 -20.74 1.27
N PRO A 153 -1.68 -21.56 0.32
CA PRO A 153 -0.71 -22.62 0.58
C PRO A 153 0.67 -22.13 1.03
N ALA A 154 1.06 -20.92 0.63
CA ALA A 154 2.37 -20.36 0.90
C ALA A 154 2.38 -18.82 0.74
N ILE A 155 3.44 -18.17 1.22
CA ILE A 155 3.76 -16.78 0.88
C ILE A 155 4.36 -16.77 -0.52
N ASP A 156 3.89 -15.90 -1.41
CA ASP A 156 4.48 -15.76 -2.75
C ASP A 156 5.89 -15.13 -2.69
N ASP A 157 6.82 -15.62 -3.52
CA ASP A 157 8.24 -15.26 -3.47
C ASP A 157 8.51 -13.75 -3.53
N VAL A 158 7.81 -13.03 -4.41
CA VAL A 158 7.95 -11.57 -4.55
C VAL A 158 7.51 -10.83 -3.29
N HIS A 159 6.52 -11.37 -2.58
CA HIS A 159 6.04 -10.82 -1.32
C HIS A 159 7.05 -11.07 -0.20
N ALA A 160 7.55 -12.31 -0.11
CA ALA A 160 8.58 -12.68 0.86
C ALA A 160 9.84 -11.83 0.71
N ALA A 161 10.35 -11.68 -0.53
CA ALA A 161 11.54 -10.88 -0.82
C ALA A 161 11.38 -9.40 -0.44
N SER A 162 10.25 -8.79 -0.84
CA SER A 162 10.01 -7.37 -0.55
C SER A 162 9.66 -7.10 0.92
N LEU A 163 9.04 -8.05 1.63
CA LEU A 163 8.79 -7.94 3.06
C LEU A 163 10.11 -7.98 3.84
N LEU A 164 11.00 -8.91 3.52
CA LEU A 164 12.33 -9.01 4.13
C LEU A 164 13.15 -7.73 3.90
N ALA A 165 13.15 -7.20 2.67
CA ALA A 165 13.80 -5.92 2.35
C ALA A 165 13.18 -4.74 3.12
N ALA A 166 11.86 -4.66 3.22
CA ALA A 166 11.14 -3.61 3.93
C ALA A 166 11.43 -3.63 5.44
N VAL A 167 11.47 -4.80 6.06
CA VAL A 167 11.62 -4.96 7.51
C VAL A 167 13.07 -4.90 7.96
N ARG A 168 13.99 -5.59 7.27
CA ARG A 168 15.34 -5.87 7.78
C ARG A 168 16.45 -5.61 6.76
N ASP A 169 16.32 -6.13 5.55
CA ASP A 169 17.49 -6.31 4.66
C ASP A 169 17.86 -5.06 3.86
N GLY A 170 16.91 -4.17 3.58
CA GLY A 170 17.13 -2.98 2.76
C GLY A 170 17.51 -3.28 1.31
N GLY A 171 18.22 -2.36 0.65
CA GLY A 171 18.74 -2.53 -0.70
C GLY A 171 17.75 -2.19 -1.82
N GLU A 172 18.10 -2.50 -3.06
CA GLU A 172 17.27 -2.27 -4.25
C GLU A 172 16.83 -3.61 -4.86
N LEU A 173 15.52 -3.76 -5.14
CA LEU A 173 14.97 -4.91 -5.85
C LEU A 173 14.44 -4.49 -7.22
N GLU A 174 14.68 -5.31 -8.24
CA GLU A 174 13.98 -5.24 -9.51
C GLU A 174 12.57 -5.84 -9.33
N LEU A 175 11.54 -5.02 -9.58
CA LEU A 175 10.17 -5.50 -9.59
C LEU A 175 9.96 -6.26 -10.89
N THR A 176 9.45 -7.48 -10.77
CA THR A 176 9.13 -8.35 -11.90
C THR A 176 7.65 -8.65 -11.97
N ASN A 177 7.16 -9.04 -13.14
CA ASN A 177 5.78 -9.46 -13.34
C ASN A 177 5.65 -10.96 -13.01
N PRO A 178 4.95 -11.34 -11.92
CA PRO A 178 4.64 -12.75 -11.66
C PRO A 178 3.84 -13.33 -12.82
N PRO A 179 3.95 -14.64 -13.13
CA PRO A 179 3.27 -15.23 -14.27
C PRO A 179 1.74 -15.31 -14.10
N LEU A 180 1.28 -15.32 -12.85
CA LEU A 180 -0.13 -15.44 -12.48
C LEU A 180 -0.54 -14.29 -11.56
N SER A 181 -1.82 -13.93 -11.62
CA SER A 181 -2.46 -12.92 -10.78
C SER A 181 -3.80 -13.43 -10.27
N GLU A 182 -4.13 -13.07 -9.05
CA GLU A 182 -5.38 -13.33 -8.33
C GLU A 182 -5.89 -12.00 -7.78
N ASP A 183 -7.16 -11.69 -7.99
CA ASP A 183 -7.79 -10.46 -7.47
C ASP A 183 -8.30 -10.65 -6.03
N TYR A 184 -8.82 -11.84 -5.69
CA TYR A 184 -9.26 -12.19 -4.34
C TYR A 184 -9.14 -13.70 -4.08
N GLY A 185 -8.97 -14.08 -2.80
CA GLY A 185 -8.88 -15.47 -2.34
C GLY A 185 -10.24 -16.04 -1.88
N PHE A 186 -10.21 -17.13 -1.10
CA PHE A 186 -11.42 -17.65 -0.44
C PHE A 186 -11.80 -16.82 0.80
N ASP A 187 -13.05 -16.94 1.25
CA ASP A 187 -13.45 -16.39 2.55
C ASP A 187 -12.62 -17.09 3.65
N TRP A 188 -12.05 -16.31 4.58
CA TRP A 188 -11.17 -16.84 5.62
C TRP A 188 -11.84 -17.77 6.63
N LYS A 189 -13.18 -17.89 6.60
CA LYS A 189 -13.92 -18.90 7.39
C LYS A 189 -13.93 -20.27 6.73
N GLU A 190 -13.58 -20.37 5.46
CA GLU A 190 -13.49 -21.66 4.77
C GLU A 190 -12.13 -22.30 5.07
N GLU A 191 -12.11 -23.60 5.41
CA GLU A 191 -10.88 -24.35 5.68
C GLU A 191 -9.89 -24.28 4.50
N ARG A 192 -10.41 -24.31 3.27
CA ARG A 192 -9.60 -24.19 2.05
C ARG A 192 -8.82 -22.87 1.95
N SER A 193 -9.22 -21.81 2.66
CA SER A 193 -8.49 -20.55 2.69
C SER A 193 -7.09 -20.68 3.32
N LEU A 194 -6.83 -21.76 4.05
CA LEU A 194 -5.52 -22.05 4.65
C LEU A 194 -4.55 -22.70 3.66
N THR A 195 -5.05 -23.41 2.66
CA THR A 195 -4.24 -24.33 1.83
C THR A 195 -4.40 -24.13 0.33
N GLU A 196 -5.39 -23.37 -0.12
CA GLU A 196 -5.68 -23.14 -1.53
C GLU A 196 -5.64 -21.66 -1.89
N THR A 197 -5.29 -21.39 -3.15
CA THR A 197 -5.46 -20.06 -3.76
C THR A 197 -6.84 -19.98 -4.39
N GLY A 198 -7.40 -18.77 -4.47
CA GLY A 198 -8.52 -18.48 -5.36
C GLY A 198 -8.11 -18.62 -6.84
N VAL A 199 -8.83 -17.91 -7.70
CA VAL A 199 -8.64 -18.04 -9.16
C VAL A 199 -7.41 -17.24 -9.60
N ARG A 200 -6.32 -17.96 -9.88
CA ARG A 200 -5.10 -17.41 -10.49
C ARG A 200 -5.16 -17.46 -12.01
N ARG A 201 -4.93 -16.33 -12.67
CA ARG A 201 -5.00 -16.15 -14.14
C ARG A 201 -3.67 -15.61 -14.68
N PRO A 202 -3.33 -15.84 -15.96
CA PRO A 202 -2.13 -15.27 -16.56
C PRO A 202 -2.04 -13.75 -16.36
N ALA A 203 -0.88 -13.29 -15.92
CA ALA A 203 -0.63 -11.88 -15.72
C ALA A 203 -0.45 -11.16 -17.07
N GLU A 204 -1.27 -10.14 -17.35
CA GLU A 204 -1.04 -9.21 -18.47
C GLU A 204 0.34 -8.54 -18.39
N PRO A 205 1.02 -8.29 -19.52
CA PRO A 205 2.26 -7.51 -19.56
C PRO A 205 2.06 -6.09 -19.06
N TRP A 206 3.10 -5.50 -18.49
CA TRP A 206 3.09 -4.08 -18.16
C TRP A 206 3.16 -3.23 -19.42
N THR A 207 2.66 -2.01 -19.32
CA THR A 207 2.66 -1.07 -20.44
C THR A 207 3.34 0.23 -20.03
N TRP A 208 4.05 0.83 -20.99
CA TRP A 208 4.96 1.95 -20.73
C TRP A 208 4.73 3.09 -21.72
N SER A 209 4.70 4.33 -21.22
CA SER A 209 4.61 5.54 -22.05
C SER A 209 5.44 6.68 -21.48
N GLY A 210 5.46 7.82 -22.18
CA GLY A 210 6.27 8.97 -21.83
C GLY A 210 7.68 8.92 -22.45
N PRO A 211 8.56 9.87 -22.10
CA PRO A 211 9.85 10.03 -22.75
C PRO A 211 10.81 8.89 -22.38
N THR A 212 11.66 8.51 -23.34
CA THR A 212 12.73 7.53 -23.13
C THR A 212 13.83 8.10 -22.24
N LYS A 213 13.65 7.96 -20.92
CA LYS A 213 14.61 8.34 -19.88
C LYS A 213 14.46 7.44 -18.64
N THR A 214 15.43 7.51 -17.75
CA THR A 214 15.36 6.92 -16.41
C THR A 214 14.96 8.01 -15.41
N VAL A 215 13.99 7.72 -14.54
CA VAL A 215 13.63 8.58 -13.41
C VAL A 215 13.78 7.81 -12.10
N ALA A 216 14.39 8.43 -11.09
CA ALA A 216 14.53 7.87 -9.75
C ALA A 216 14.13 8.94 -8.74
N ALA A 217 13.03 8.72 -8.03
CA ALA A 217 12.46 9.72 -7.14
C ALA A 217 11.68 9.09 -5.99
N GLN A 218 11.40 9.90 -4.97
CA GLN A 218 10.54 9.47 -3.88
C GLN A 218 9.10 9.28 -4.34
N THR A 219 8.40 8.35 -3.70
CA THR A 219 7.02 8.02 -4.00
C THR A 219 6.02 8.75 -3.10
N TRP A 220 4.81 8.90 -3.62
CA TRP A 220 3.60 9.23 -2.85
C TRP A 220 2.39 8.68 -3.60
N GLY A 221 1.27 8.42 -2.92
CA GLY A 221 0.02 7.98 -3.55
C GLY A 221 -0.72 6.95 -2.69
N GLY A 222 -1.05 5.78 -3.25
CA GLY A 222 -1.78 4.69 -2.58
C GLY A 222 -3.10 4.33 -3.28
N CYS A 223 -4.07 3.86 -2.49
CA CYS A 223 -5.41 3.48 -2.97
C CYS A 223 -6.17 4.71 -3.46
N VAL A 224 -6.68 4.68 -4.70
CA VAL A 224 -7.37 5.82 -5.33
C VAL A 224 -8.56 6.29 -4.52
N GLN A 225 -9.38 5.37 -4.01
CA GLN A 225 -10.56 5.68 -3.20
C GLN A 225 -10.15 6.38 -1.90
N VAL A 226 -9.10 5.90 -1.23
CA VAL A 226 -8.63 6.44 0.05
C VAL A 226 -7.93 7.80 -0.13
N ILE A 227 -7.21 8.00 -1.23
CA ILE A 227 -6.63 9.31 -1.58
C ILE A 227 -7.72 10.38 -1.70
N GLN A 228 -8.88 10.04 -2.28
CA GLN A 228 -10.01 10.99 -2.39
C GLN A 228 -10.46 11.44 -1.00
N GLU A 229 -10.60 10.51 -0.05
CA GLU A 229 -10.95 10.83 1.34
C GLU A 229 -9.91 11.73 2.02
N ILE A 230 -8.63 11.43 1.83
CA ILE A 230 -7.51 12.22 2.39
C ILE A 230 -7.58 13.66 1.86
N ILE A 231 -7.84 13.84 0.57
CA ILE A 231 -7.96 15.16 -0.06
C ILE A 231 -9.20 15.89 0.48
N TRP A 232 -10.37 15.24 0.49
CA TRP A 232 -11.62 15.85 0.97
C TRP A 232 -11.58 16.21 2.46
N ALA A 233 -10.93 15.39 3.29
CA ALA A 233 -10.74 15.68 4.69
C ALA A 233 -9.67 16.76 4.97
N GLY A 234 -9.04 17.32 3.93
CA GLY A 234 -7.98 18.32 4.08
C GLY A 234 -6.72 17.77 4.76
N ARG A 235 -6.47 16.47 4.66
CA ARG A 235 -5.33 15.77 5.29
C ARG A 235 -4.11 15.62 4.39
N PHE A 236 -4.22 16.11 3.16
CA PHE A 236 -3.09 16.28 2.27
C PHE A 236 -2.51 17.70 2.43
N THR A 237 -1.20 17.81 2.61
CA THR A 237 -0.58 19.07 3.05
C THR A 237 -0.30 20.04 1.90
N ASN A 238 0.53 19.65 0.93
CA ASN A 238 0.90 20.53 -0.17
C ASN A 238 1.30 19.73 -1.43
N PHE A 239 0.59 19.97 -2.53
CA PHE A 239 0.87 19.37 -3.84
C PHE A 239 2.24 19.77 -4.41
N ASP A 240 2.82 20.90 -3.99
CA ASP A 240 4.16 21.30 -4.45
C ASP A 240 5.25 20.34 -3.95
N LEU A 241 5.03 19.63 -2.85
CA LEU A 241 5.98 18.62 -2.36
C LEU A 241 6.02 17.36 -3.24
N LEU A 242 5.07 17.24 -4.18
CA LEU A 242 5.04 16.17 -5.17
C LEU A 242 5.83 16.52 -6.45
N ASP A 243 6.43 17.70 -6.51
CA ASP A 243 7.31 18.08 -7.62
C ASP A 243 8.50 17.12 -7.75
N GLY A 244 8.69 16.61 -8.97
CA GLY A 244 9.68 15.60 -9.31
C GLY A 244 9.48 14.23 -8.66
N LYS A 245 8.34 13.96 -7.99
CA LYS A 245 8.06 12.67 -7.33
C LYS A 245 7.50 11.63 -8.30
N ILE A 246 7.45 10.38 -7.85
CA ILE A 246 6.72 9.30 -8.53
C ILE A 246 5.38 9.10 -7.84
N LEU A 247 4.30 9.22 -8.59
CA LEU A 247 2.96 8.91 -8.11
C LEU A 247 2.73 7.39 -8.22
N ILE A 248 2.30 6.74 -7.15
CA ILE A 248 1.89 5.32 -7.15
C ILE A 248 0.38 5.22 -6.91
N LEU A 249 -0.35 4.53 -7.78
CA LEU A 249 -1.81 4.41 -7.68
C LEU A 249 -2.25 2.97 -7.79
N GLU A 250 -3.24 2.59 -6.99
CA GLU A 250 -3.87 1.27 -7.04
C GLU A 250 -5.37 1.39 -6.77
N GLY A 251 -6.13 0.39 -7.22
CA GLY A 251 -7.58 0.28 -7.00
C GLY A 251 -7.89 -0.86 -6.03
N SER A 252 -8.99 -0.70 -5.27
CA SER A 252 -9.41 -1.65 -4.25
C SER A 252 -10.44 -2.68 -4.71
N GLU A 253 -10.87 -3.54 -3.78
CA GLU A 253 -11.95 -4.52 -3.93
C GLU A 253 -13.31 -3.89 -4.25
N ASP A 254 -13.49 -2.61 -3.90
CA ASP A 254 -14.59 -1.78 -4.37
C ASP A 254 -14.26 -1.31 -5.80
N ILE A 255 -14.55 -2.18 -6.76
CA ILE A 255 -14.18 -2.01 -8.17
C ILE A 255 -14.65 -0.64 -8.69
N ILE A 256 -13.70 0.27 -8.88
CA ILE A 256 -13.96 1.64 -9.31
C ILE A 256 -14.38 1.66 -10.77
N GLU A 257 -15.50 2.29 -11.07
CA GLU A 257 -15.92 2.50 -12.46
C GLU A 257 -14.85 3.27 -13.25
N PRO A 258 -14.51 2.87 -14.50
CA PRO A 258 -13.49 3.54 -15.29
C PRO A 258 -13.71 5.05 -15.44
N ILE A 259 -14.97 5.50 -15.53
CA ILE A 259 -15.29 6.93 -15.60
C ILE A 259 -14.91 7.67 -14.32
N ALA A 260 -15.14 7.07 -13.14
CA ALA A 260 -14.77 7.66 -11.86
C ALA A 260 -13.24 7.74 -11.72
N TYR A 261 -12.52 6.71 -12.18
CA TYR A 261 -11.06 6.75 -12.24
C TYR A 261 -10.54 7.85 -13.19
N ALA A 262 -11.17 8.01 -14.36
CA ALA A 262 -10.84 9.07 -15.30
C ALA A 262 -11.10 10.47 -14.72
N ASP A 263 -12.21 10.65 -13.99
CA ASP A 263 -12.54 11.91 -13.32
C ASP A 263 -11.54 12.23 -12.21
N PHE A 264 -11.14 11.24 -11.41
CA PHE A 264 -10.08 11.37 -10.42
C PHE A 264 -8.76 11.83 -11.06
N MET A 265 -8.29 11.10 -12.08
CA MET A 265 -7.04 11.42 -12.79
C MET A 265 -7.10 12.81 -13.44
N ARG A 266 -8.24 13.16 -14.05
CA ARG A 266 -8.44 14.50 -14.64
C ARG A 266 -8.41 15.59 -13.57
N ALA A 267 -9.02 15.37 -12.41
CA ALA A 267 -8.98 16.32 -11.30
C ALA A 267 -7.54 16.57 -10.80
N LEU A 268 -6.71 15.52 -10.71
CA LEU A 268 -5.28 15.68 -10.41
C LEU A 268 -4.55 16.50 -11.48
N GLY A 269 -4.88 16.27 -12.75
CA GLY A 269 -4.36 17.02 -13.89
C GLY A 269 -4.72 18.51 -13.83
N GLU A 270 -6.00 18.84 -13.68
CA GLU A 270 -6.51 20.21 -13.55
C GLU A 270 -5.97 20.93 -12.31
N ARG A 271 -5.68 20.18 -11.23
CA ARG A 271 -5.02 20.73 -10.03
C ARG A 271 -3.54 21.08 -10.27
N GLY A 272 -2.96 20.65 -11.40
CA GLY A 272 -1.57 20.85 -11.77
C GLY A 272 -0.60 19.88 -11.10
N LEU A 273 -1.10 18.75 -10.57
CA LEU A 273 -0.26 17.72 -9.94
C LEU A 273 0.49 16.92 -11.00
N LEU A 274 -0.23 16.41 -12.01
CA LEU A 274 0.34 15.52 -13.02
C LEU A 274 1.41 16.18 -13.88
N SER A 275 1.41 17.52 -13.98
CA SER A 275 2.45 18.26 -14.68
C SER A 275 3.74 18.45 -13.87
N LYS A 276 3.78 18.04 -12.60
CA LYS A 276 4.95 18.19 -11.73
C LYS A 276 5.65 16.87 -11.42
N ILE A 277 4.98 15.73 -11.59
CA ILE A 277 5.57 14.43 -11.26
C ILE A 277 6.61 14.00 -12.30
N ALA A 278 7.63 13.28 -11.84
CA ALA A 278 8.64 12.68 -12.71
C ALA A 278 8.20 11.33 -13.29
N GLY A 279 7.30 10.64 -12.62
CA GLY A 279 6.76 9.37 -13.08
C GLY A 279 5.44 8.98 -12.44
N LEU A 280 4.74 8.04 -13.07
CA LEU A 280 3.51 7.43 -12.59
C LEU A 280 3.66 5.91 -12.66
N VAL A 281 3.34 5.22 -11.57
CA VAL A 281 3.17 3.77 -11.56
C VAL A 281 1.72 3.48 -11.15
N VAL A 282 0.95 2.88 -12.04
CA VAL A 282 -0.41 2.41 -11.74
C VAL A 282 -0.35 0.90 -11.62
N SER A 283 -0.86 0.37 -10.52
CA SER A 283 -0.85 -1.07 -10.31
C SER A 283 -1.80 -1.78 -11.27
N ARG A 284 -1.72 -3.11 -11.28
CA ARG A 284 -2.84 -3.91 -11.77
C ARG A 284 -4.03 -3.76 -10.83
N PHE A 285 -5.11 -3.15 -11.33
CA PHE A 285 -6.35 -3.08 -10.56
C PHE A 285 -7.01 -4.46 -10.51
N PRO A 286 -7.59 -4.86 -9.36
CA PRO A 286 -8.50 -5.99 -9.33
C PRO A 286 -9.69 -5.67 -10.24
N ALA A 287 -10.18 -6.67 -10.96
CA ALA A 287 -11.36 -6.59 -11.82
C ALA A 287 -12.53 -7.39 -11.26
N THR A 288 -12.30 -8.11 -10.16
CA THR A 288 -13.27 -8.96 -9.49
C THR A 288 -13.14 -8.84 -7.97
N SER A 289 -14.23 -9.15 -7.27
CA SER A 289 -14.30 -9.24 -5.82
C SER A 289 -15.28 -10.35 -5.41
N PHE A 290 -15.42 -10.60 -4.11
CA PHE A 290 -16.38 -11.58 -3.58
C PHE A 290 -17.83 -11.33 -4.02
N THR A 291 -18.20 -10.09 -4.33
CA THR A 291 -19.58 -9.70 -4.69
C THR A 291 -19.71 -9.28 -6.16
N PHE A 292 -18.61 -9.24 -6.90
CA PHE A 292 -18.58 -8.80 -8.30
C PHE A 292 -17.64 -9.68 -9.13
N ASN A 293 -18.21 -10.50 -10.01
CA ASN A 293 -17.44 -11.44 -10.84
C ASN A 293 -17.93 -11.42 -12.30
N PRO A 294 -17.58 -10.38 -13.08
CA PRO A 294 -17.92 -10.28 -14.49
C PRO A 294 -17.17 -11.31 -15.34
N SER A 295 -17.53 -11.42 -16.62
CA SER A 295 -16.87 -12.34 -17.55
C SER A 295 -15.37 -12.04 -17.70
N GLU A 296 -14.57 -13.02 -18.10
CA GLU A 296 -13.12 -12.80 -18.33
C GLU A 296 -12.85 -11.72 -19.39
N GLU A 297 -13.73 -11.63 -20.40
CA GLU A 297 -13.66 -10.58 -21.43
C GLU A 297 -13.86 -9.19 -20.83
N ASP A 298 -14.87 -9.04 -19.96
CA ASP A 298 -15.17 -7.79 -19.27
C ASP A 298 -14.06 -7.40 -18.27
N GLN A 299 -13.49 -8.38 -17.56
CA GLN A 299 -12.34 -8.15 -16.67
C GLN A 299 -11.15 -7.60 -17.46
N ALA A 300 -10.84 -8.19 -18.61
CA ALA A 300 -9.78 -7.71 -19.48
C ALA A 300 -10.12 -6.33 -20.08
N ALA A 301 -11.38 -6.08 -20.46
CA ALA A 301 -11.84 -4.78 -20.96
C ALA A 301 -11.73 -3.68 -19.89
N TYR A 302 -12.04 -4.01 -18.64
CA TYR A 302 -11.86 -3.12 -17.50
C TYR A 302 -10.38 -2.74 -17.30
N ARG A 303 -9.48 -3.72 -17.21
CA ARG A 303 -8.04 -3.44 -17.03
C ARG A 303 -7.46 -2.65 -18.20
N ARG A 304 -7.88 -2.95 -19.44
CA ARG A 304 -7.56 -2.13 -20.63
C ARG A 304 -8.04 -0.68 -20.47
N SER A 305 -9.25 -0.47 -19.96
CA SER A 305 -9.80 0.88 -19.75
C SER A 305 -8.98 1.68 -18.73
N ILE A 306 -8.64 1.10 -17.57
CA ILE A 306 -7.78 1.74 -16.57
C ILE A 306 -6.42 2.13 -17.18
N ARG A 307 -5.82 1.21 -17.95
CA ARG A 307 -4.57 1.47 -18.67
C ARG A 307 -4.69 2.62 -19.65
N ASP A 308 -5.70 2.58 -20.53
CA ASP A 308 -5.87 3.57 -21.60
C ASP A 308 -6.17 4.95 -21.01
N ILE A 309 -6.95 5.03 -19.92
CA ILE A 309 -7.17 6.26 -19.15
C ILE A 309 -5.85 6.78 -18.57
N SER A 310 -5.07 5.90 -17.93
CA SER A 310 -3.79 6.28 -17.29
C SER A 310 -2.84 6.91 -18.30
N HIS A 311 -2.66 6.28 -19.46
CA HIS A 311 -1.81 6.80 -20.52
C HIS A 311 -2.39 8.08 -21.15
N GLY A 312 -3.67 8.09 -21.52
CA GLY A 312 -4.29 9.23 -22.20
C GLY A 312 -4.34 10.49 -21.33
N VAL A 313 -4.61 10.36 -20.04
CA VAL A 313 -4.57 11.51 -19.12
C VAL A 313 -3.14 12.01 -18.95
N MET A 314 -2.16 11.11 -18.81
CA MET A 314 -0.75 11.52 -18.67
C MET A 314 -0.18 12.16 -19.93
N GLU A 315 -0.57 11.71 -21.13
CA GLU A 315 -0.22 12.37 -22.38
C GLU A 315 -0.68 13.84 -22.39
N LYS A 316 -1.88 14.10 -21.86
CA LYS A 316 -2.45 15.45 -21.81
C LYS A 316 -1.85 16.32 -20.71
N TYR A 317 -1.73 15.82 -19.48
CA TYR A 317 -1.42 16.64 -18.29
C TYR A 317 0.01 16.50 -17.78
N GLY A 318 0.74 15.44 -18.15
CA GLY A 318 2.10 15.18 -17.70
C GLY A 318 2.97 14.47 -18.75
N PRO A 319 3.07 14.96 -20.00
CA PRO A 319 3.77 14.29 -21.09
C PRO A 319 5.28 14.05 -20.85
N GLN A 320 5.86 14.72 -19.86
CA GLN A 320 7.25 14.61 -19.43
C GLN A 320 7.49 13.49 -18.40
N ALA A 321 6.44 12.89 -17.85
CA ALA A 321 6.55 11.84 -16.84
C ALA A 321 6.75 10.47 -17.50
N VAL A 322 7.56 9.60 -16.89
CA VAL A 322 7.64 8.19 -17.30
C VAL A 322 6.48 7.43 -16.66
N VAL A 323 5.70 6.70 -17.45
CA VAL A 323 4.50 6.00 -16.97
C VAL A 323 4.66 4.51 -17.13
N CYS A 324 4.36 3.75 -16.07
CA CYS A 324 4.27 2.29 -16.05
C CYS A 324 2.90 1.86 -15.50
N VAL A 325 2.18 1.00 -16.21
CA VAL A 325 0.88 0.47 -15.78
C VAL A 325 0.92 -1.05 -15.74
N GLY A 326 0.47 -1.65 -14.63
CA GLY A 326 0.36 -3.10 -14.45
C GLY A 326 1.23 -3.77 -13.37
N PRO A 327 2.30 -3.18 -12.79
CA PRO A 327 3.02 -3.80 -11.69
C PRO A 327 2.11 -4.20 -10.52
N PRO A 328 2.27 -5.39 -9.91
CA PRO A 328 1.33 -5.85 -8.90
C PRO A 328 1.71 -5.36 -7.50
N PHE A 329 1.13 -4.24 -7.10
CA PHE A 329 1.02 -3.75 -5.72
C PHE A 329 -0.43 -3.33 -5.46
N GLY A 330 -0.90 -3.28 -4.21
CA GLY A 330 -2.32 -3.08 -3.93
C GLY A 330 -3.14 -4.38 -4.03
N HIS A 331 -4.38 -4.34 -4.48
CA HIS A 331 -5.35 -5.44 -4.24
C HIS A 331 -5.24 -6.66 -5.18
N THR A 332 -4.05 -7.03 -5.62
CA THR A 332 -3.82 -8.25 -6.40
C THR A 332 -2.68 -9.07 -5.80
N ARG A 333 -2.76 -10.40 -5.93
CA ARG A 333 -1.73 -11.35 -5.50
C ARG A 333 -1.15 -12.11 -6.69
N PRO A 334 0.16 -12.43 -6.73
CA PRO A 334 1.21 -12.02 -5.80
C PRO A 334 1.42 -10.50 -5.76
N GLN A 335 1.84 -9.94 -4.62
CA GLN A 335 1.96 -8.50 -4.41
C GLN A 335 3.38 -8.11 -4.00
N TRP A 336 3.97 -7.15 -4.70
CA TRP A 336 5.17 -6.43 -4.25
C TRP A 336 4.80 -5.42 -3.16
N ILE A 337 5.60 -5.38 -2.09
CA ILE A 337 5.61 -4.26 -1.14
C ILE A 337 6.55 -3.20 -1.71
N VAL A 338 6.08 -1.98 -1.92
CA VAL A 338 6.84 -0.88 -2.55
C VAL A 338 7.10 0.26 -1.56
N PRO A 339 8.20 1.02 -1.68
CA PRO A 339 8.47 2.14 -0.77
C PRO A 339 7.42 3.25 -0.92
N TYR A 340 7.00 3.84 0.19
CA TYR A 340 6.12 5.00 0.31
C TYR A 340 6.88 6.17 0.95
N GLY A 341 7.18 7.21 0.18
CA GLY A 341 8.14 8.26 0.59
C GLY A 341 9.61 7.84 0.44
N GLY A 342 9.89 6.55 0.24
CA GLY A 342 11.18 6.05 -0.26
C GLY A 342 11.25 6.12 -1.79
N LYS A 343 12.32 5.60 -2.40
CA LYS A 343 12.59 5.80 -3.83
C LYS A 343 12.15 4.62 -4.71
N MET A 344 11.58 4.92 -5.87
CA MET A 344 11.46 4.00 -6.98
C MET A 344 12.24 4.52 -8.19
N ARG A 345 12.66 3.62 -9.06
CA ARG A 345 13.35 3.94 -10.31
C ARG A 345 12.67 3.27 -11.50
N LEU A 346 12.24 4.10 -12.45
CA LEU A 346 11.62 3.68 -13.71
C LEU A 346 12.65 3.88 -14.82
N ASP A 347 12.95 2.83 -15.58
CA ASP A 347 13.77 2.92 -16.78
C ASP A 347 12.92 2.69 -18.02
N ARG A 348 12.63 3.75 -18.77
CA ARG A 348 11.78 3.64 -19.97
C ARG A 348 12.46 2.88 -21.12
N ALA A 349 13.78 2.91 -21.22
CA ALA A 349 14.50 2.29 -22.34
C ALA A 349 14.52 0.77 -22.21
N SER A 350 14.75 0.26 -21.00
CA SER A 350 14.72 -1.18 -20.72
C SER A 350 13.36 -1.69 -20.23
N GLU A 351 12.39 -0.80 -20.01
CA GLU A 351 11.07 -1.13 -19.44
C GLU A 351 11.17 -1.86 -18.09
N LYS A 352 12.08 -1.38 -17.24
CA LYS A 352 12.36 -1.97 -15.92
C LYS A 352 11.94 -1.04 -14.78
N LEU A 353 11.50 -1.66 -13.70
CA LEU A 353 11.07 -0.98 -12.47
C LEU A 353 11.88 -1.48 -11.28
N PHE A 354 12.34 -0.57 -10.44
CA PHE A 354 13.11 -0.90 -9.24
C PHE A 354 12.56 -0.17 -8.02
N ALA A 355 12.64 -0.81 -6.85
CA ALA A 355 12.27 -0.25 -5.57
C ALA A 355 13.46 -0.26 -4.62
N SER A 356 13.75 0.88 -3.99
CA SER A 356 14.75 1.00 -2.93
C SER A 356 14.06 0.87 -1.57
N TYR A 357 14.64 0.02 -0.74
CA TYR A 357 14.22 -0.29 0.61
C TYR A 357 15.21 0.27 1.63
N ASP A 358 16.04 1.24 1.26
CA ASP A 358 17.04 1.85 2.15
C ASP A 358 16.44 2.73 3.24
#